data_AF-A0A833WFR5-F1
#
_entry.id   AF-A0A833WFR5-F1
#
_cell.length_a   1.000
_cell.length_b   1.000
_cell.length_c   1.000
_cell.angle_alpha   90.00
_cell.angle_beta   90.00
_cell.angle_gamma   90.00
#
_symmetry.space_group_name_H-M   'P 1'
#
loop_
_entity.id
_entity.type
_entity.pdbx_description
1 polymer ?
#
loop_
_entity_poly.entity_id
_entity_poly.type
_entity_poly.pdbx_seq_one_letter_code
_entity_poly.pdbx_strand_id
1 'polypeptide(L)'
;MVLPRELTTSVDRWAPSGTFEFDGSTSDLALQLYLRSQDGDELAPLILSSIPDTVTSRLSEVNVAFEDLDGFAQRAVLWDSGFTMTPDGDVKQIWTLDGLSIREIALTLEEYKDTNCTAFKCTQPDGTAGYNNNLCTGTEMLTGVKSEYDPGD
;
A
#
# COMPACT_ATOMS: atom_id res chain seq x y z
N MET A 1 31.62 -11.90 -0.54
CA MET A 1 31.77 -11.19 -1.83
C MET A 1 30.36 -10.76 -2.21
N VAL A 2 30.00 -9.52 -1.86
CA VAL A 2 28.65 -8.99 -2.13
C VAL A 2 28.72 -8.35 -3.51
N LEU A 3 27.94 -8.88 -4.45
CA LEU A 3 27.78 -8.28 -5.77
C LEU A 3 26.93 -7.02 -5.63
N PRO A 4 27.41 -5.83 -6.05
CA PRO A 4 26.53 -4.69 -6.20
C PRO A 4 25.66 -4.97 -7.42
N ARG A 5 24.36 -5.17 -7.21
CA ARG A 5 23.41 -5.31 -8.32
C ARG A 5 23.02 -3.90 -8.77
N GLU A 6 23.90 -3.29 -9.54
CA GLU A 6 23.56 -2.14 -10.38
C GLU A 6 22.42 -2.56 -11.31
N LEU A 7 21.27 -1.89 -11.21
CA LEU A 7 20.10 -2.12 -12.06
C LEU A 7 20.42 -1.66 -13.49
N THR A 8 20.89 -2.58 -14.33
CA THR A 8 21.07 -2.38 -15.76
C THR A 8 19.72 -2.30 -16.47
N THR A 9 19.15 -1.09 -16.47
CA THR A 9 18.30 -0.38 -17.46
C THR A 9 17.64 -1.09 -18.67
N SER A 10 17.32 -2.39 -18.66
CA SER A 10 16.61 -3.01 -19.81
C SER A 10 15.73 -4.26 -19.53
N VAL A 11 15.28 -4.53 -18.30
CA VAL A 11 14.41 -5.70 -18.06
C VAL A 11 13.20 -5.30 -17.23
N ASP A 12 12.01 -5.60 -17.75
CA ASP A 12 10.68 -5.51 -17.13
C ASP A 12 9.95 -4.15 -17.17
N ARG A 13 9.25 -3.89 -18.28
CA ARG A 13 8.23 -2.81 -18.39
C ARG A 13 7.10 -2.93 -17.34
N TRP A 14 6.97 -4.10 -16.71
CA TRP A 14 5.95 -4.40 -15.70
C TRP A 14 6.42 -4.16 -14.26
N ALA A 15 7.73 -4.05 -14.02
CA ALA A 15 8.25 -3.84 -12.67
C ALA A 15 8.00 -2.40 -12.22
N PRO A 16 7.50 -2.18 -10.99
CA PRO A 16 7.40 -0.84 -10.42
C PRO A 16 8.78 -0.16 -10.42
N SER A 17 8.87 1.03 -11.01
CA SER A 17 10.10 1.82 -11.06
C SER A 17 10.02 3.00 -10.09
N GLY A 18 11.06 3.24 -9.30
CA GLY A 18 11.15 4.40 -8.43
C GLY A 18 12.07 4.19 -7.22
N THR A 19 12.30 5.26 -6.48
CA THR A 19 12.87 5.21 -5.13
C THR A 19 11.74 5.28 -4.12
N PHE A 20 11.78 4.42 -3.10
CA PHE A 20 10.83 4.42 -2.00
C PHE A 20 11.54 4.82 -0.71
N GLU A 21 10.98 5.78 0.03
CA GLU A 21 11.44 6.15 1.36
C GLU A 21 10.36 5.80 2.38
N PHE A 22 10.75 5.16 3.49
CA PHE A 22 9.82 4.80 4.57
C PHE A 22 9.64 5.98 5.53
N ASP A 23 9.20 7.12 5.02
CA ASP A 23 8.99 8.37 5.76
C ASP A 23 7.52 8.82 5.84
N GLY A 24 6.62 8.08 5.18
CA GLY A 24 5.19 8.38 5.10
C GLY A 24 4.82 9.43 4.05
N SER A 25 5.77 9.84 3.19
CA SER A 25 5.51 10.77 2.08
C SER A 25 4.72 10.15 0.92
N THR A 26 4.64 8.82 0.86
CA THR A 26 3.93 8.09 -0.19
C THR A 26 3.24 6.84 0.36
N SER A 27 2.12 6.50 -0.27
CA SER A 27 1.41 5.24 -0.08
C SER A 27 1.62 4.30 -1.28
N ASP A 28 2.78 4.36 -1.94
CA ASP A 28 3.20 3.36 -2.94
C ASP A 28 3.57 2.02 -2.27
N LEU A 29 2.60 1.38 -1.62
CA LEU A 29 2.82 0.09 -0.96
C LEU A 29 3.13 -1.01 -1.98
N ALA A 30 2.71 -0.87 -3.23
CA ALA A 30 3.05 -1.83 -4.28
C ALA A 30 4.57 -1.85 -4.54
N LEU A 31 5.21 -0.67 -4.69
CA LEU A 31 6.67 -0.58 -4.79
C LEU A 31 7.36 -1.12 -3.54
N GLN A 32 6.85 -0.81 -2.34
CA GLN A 32 7.42 -1.32 -1.09
C GLN A 32 7.37 -2.86 -1.02
N LEU A 33 6.22 -3.46 -1.33
CA LEU A 33 6.02 -4.91 -1.30
C LEU A 33 6.87 -5.60 -2.37
N TYR A 34 7.02 -4.98 -3.54
CA TYR A 34 7.92 -5.47 -4.59
C TYR A 34 9.38 -5.49 -4.13
N LEU A 35 9.87 -4.40 -3.53
CA LEU A 35 11.24 -4.34 -3.01
C LEU A 35 11.51 -5.42 -1.96
N ARG A 36 10.56 -5.66 -1.05
CA ARG A 36 10.67 -6.74 -0.06
C ARG A 36 10.72 -8.13 -0.67
N SER A 37 9.88 -8.41 -1.67
CA SER A 37 9.95 -9.67 -2.42
C SER A 37 11.32 -9.86 -3.10
N GLN A 38 11.87 -8.79 -3.68
CA GLN A 38 13.20 -8.82 -4.32
C GLN A 38 14.36 -9.03 -3.32
N ASP A 39 14.19 -8.63 -2.06
CA ASP A 39 15.12 -8.91 -0.96
C ASP A 39 15.02 -10.35 -0.43
N GLY A 40 14.10 -11.15 -0.97
CA GLY A 40 13.92 -12.56 -0.60
C GLY A 40 13.05 -12.77 0.63
N ASP A 41 12.32 -11.74 1.08
CA ASP A 41 11.30 -11.93 2.11
C ASP A 41 10.18 -12.83 1.58
N GLU A 42 9.58 -13.61 2.48
CA GLU A 42 8.41 -14.43 2.19
C GLU A 42 7.20 -13.94 2.98
N LEU A 43 6.04 -13.96 2.33
CA LEU A 43 4.77 -13.62 2.97
C LEU A 43 3.68 -14.57 2.50
N ALA A 44 2.89 -15.07 3.45
CA ALA A 44 1.82 -16.00 3.14
C ALA A 44 0.80 -15.37 2.16
N PRO A 45 0.28 -16.14 1.19
CA PRO A 45 -0.83 -15.71 0.34
C PRO A 45 -2.04 -15.21 1.14
N LEU A 46 -2.82 -14.30 0.56
CA LEU A 46 -4.06 -13.79 1.12
C LEU A 46 -5.16 -14.86 1.06
N ILE A 47 -5.98 -14.91 2.11
CA ILE A 47 -7.21 -15.69 2.13
C ILE A 47 -8.36 -14.69 2.01
N LEU A 48 -8.91 -14.57 0.81
CA LEU A 48 -9.98 -13.62 0.49
C LEU A 48 -11.33 -14.31 0.41
N SER A 49 -12.39 -13.67 0.89
CA SER A 49 -13.77 -14.15 0.71
C SER A 49 -14.20 -14.06 -0.76
N SER A 50 -13.70 -13.07 -1.48
CA SER A 50 -13.85 -12.90 -2.94
C SER A 50 -12.76 -11.98 -3.48
N ILE A 51 -12.41 -12.13 -4.76
CA ILE A 51 -11.47 -11.24 -5.46
C ILE A 51 -12.30 -10.26 -6.29
N PRO A 52 -12.07 -8.93 -6.18
CA PRO A 52 -12.78 -7.95 -7.00
C PRO A 52 -12.54 -8.11 -8.51
N ASP A 53 -13.57 -7.89 -9.32
CA ASP A 53 -13.48 -7.98 -10.79
C ASP A 53 -12.44 -7.04 -11.39
N THR A 54 -12.22 -5.87 -10.78
CA THR A 54 -11.17 -4.93 -11.20
C THR A 54 -9.77 -5.56 -11.12
N VAL A 55 -9.52 -6.35 -10.06
CA VAL A 55 -8.22 -7.01 -9.86
C VAL A 55 -8.05 -8.15 -10.85
N THR A 56 -9.08 -8.99 -11.02
CA THR A 56 -9.02 -10.11 -11.98
C THR A 56 -8.90 -9.61 -13.41
N SER A 57 -9.61 -8.54 -13.79
CA SER A 57 -9.53 -7.93 -15.11
C SER A 57 -8.12 -7.42 -15.41
N ARG A 58 -7.51 -6.68 -14.47
CA ARG A 58 -6.13 -6.18 -14.61
C ARG A 58 -5.11 -7.31 -14.79
N LEU A 59 -5.23 -8.39 -14.01
CA LEU A 59 -4.33 -9.53 -14.13
C LEU A 59 -4.55 -10.33 -15.42
N SER A 60 -5.79 -10.36 -15.92
CA SER A 60 -6.11 -11.03 -17.19
C SER A 60 -5.43 -10.37 -18.40
N GLU A 61 -5.18 -9.05 -18.36
CA GLU A 61 -4.44 -8.34 -19.41
C GLU A 61 -3.02 -8.85 -19.60
N VAL A 62 -2.45 -9.47 -18.55
CA VAL A 62 -1.12 -10.07 -18.55
C VAL A 62 -1.15 -11.61 -18.43
N ASN A 63 -2.33 -12.23 -18.54
CA ASN A 63 -2.56 -13.68 -18.44
C ASN A 63 -2.07 -14.30 -17.12
N VAL A 64 -2.27 -13.62 -16.00
CA VAL A 64 -1.91 -14.11 -14.66
C VAL A 64 -3.19 -14.32 -13.84
N ALA A 65 -3.28 -15.41 -13.08
CA ALA A 65 -4.32 -15.58 -12.07
C ALA A 65 -3.86 -15.00 -10.73
N PHE A 66 -4.79 -14.51 -9.91
CA PHE A 66 -4.46 -13.92 -8.61
C PHE A 66 -3.81 -14.95 -7.67
N GLU A 67 -4.25 -16.20 -7.75
CA GLU A 67 -3.78 -17.32 -6.94
C GLU A 67 -2.36 -17.77 -7.29
N ASP A 68 -1.88 -17.44 -8.50
CA ASP A 68 -0.51 -17.74 -8.95
C ASP A 68 0.51 -16.72 -8.41
N LEU A 69 0.04 -15.60 -7.87
CA LEU A 69 0.89 -14.57 -7.29
C LEU A 69 1.36 -14.95 -5.88
N ASP A 70 2.60 -14.59 -5.54
CA ASP A 70 3.07 -14.66 -4.16
C ASP A 70 2.32 -13.69 -3.23
N GLY A 71 2.50 -13.84 -1.91
CA GLY A 71 1.78 -13.00 -0.96
C GLY A 71 2.10 -11.50 -1.08
N PHE A 72 3.29 -11.12 -1.52
CA PHE A 72 3.63 -9.71 -1.74
C PHE A 72 2.89 -9.15 -2.95
N ALA A 73 2.93 -9.86 -4.08
CA ALA A 73 2.28 -9.48 -5.31
C ALA A 73 0.75 -9.43 -5.18
N GLN A 74 0.14 -10.35 -4.43
CA GLN A 74 -1.30 -10.32 -4.12
C GLN A 74 -1.71 -9.04 -3.36
N ARG A 75 -0.92 -8.65 -2.35
CA ARG A 75 -1.18 -7.41 -1.57
C ARG A 75 -0.91 -6.17 -2.41
N ALA A 76 0.14 -6.19 -3.22
CA ALA A 76 0.52 -5.09 -4.10
C ALA A 76 -0.58 -4.80 -5.13
N VAL A 77 -1.05 -5.82 -5.86
CA VAL A 77 -2.10 -5.62 -6.86
C VAL A 77 -3.43 -5.22 -6.24
N LEU A 78 -3.76 -5.74 -5.05
CA LEU A 78 -4.98 -5.36 -4.33
C LEU A 78 -4.94 -3.87 -3.95
N TRP A 79 -3.83 -3.44 -3.36
CA TRP A 79 -3.60 -2.05 -2.95
C TRP A 79 -3.63 -1.09 -4.14
N ASP A 80 -2.82 -1.34 -5.17
CA ASP A 80 -2.76 -0.50 -6.37
C ASP A 80 -4.09 -0.42 -7.11
N SER A 81 -4.96 -1.44 -6.95
CA SER A 81 -6.29 -1.46 -7.55
C SER A 81 -7.35 -0.74 -6.69
N GLY A 82 -6.96 -0.13 -5.57
CA GLY A 82 -7.86 0.61 -4.70
C GLY A 82 -8.64 -0.26 -3.72
N PHE A 83 -8.06 -1.38 -3.28
CA PHE A 83 -8.70 -2.26 -2.32
C PHE A 83 -7.80 -2.56 -1.11
N THR A 84 -8.44 -2.80 0.02
CA THR A 84 -7.81 -3.32 1.24
C THR A 84 -8.58 -4.55 1.74
N MET A 85 -8.01 -5.26 2.69
CA MET A 85 -8.58 -6.47 3.28
C MET A 85 -8.82 -6.28 4.78
N THR A 86 -9.97 -6.74 5.27
CA THR A 86 -10.24 -6.85 6.71
C THR A 86 -9.54 -8.08 7.31
N PRO A 87 -9.40 -8.16 8.64
CA PRO A 87 -8.88 -9.37 9.30
C PRO A 87 -9.65 -10.66 8.96
N ASP A 88 -10.94 -10.54 8.62
CA ASP A 88 -11.81 -11.67 8.26
C ASP A 88 -11.67 -12.10 6.79
N GLY A 89 -10.83 -11.42 6.01
CA GLY A 89 -10.62 -11.72 4.58
C GLY A 89 -11.58 -10.99 3.64
N ASP A 90 -12.43 -10.09 4.15
CA ASP A 90 -13.29 -9.28 3.29
C ASP A 90 -12.51 -8.18 2.59
N VAL A 91 -12.73 -8.05 1.29
CA VAL A 91 -12.13 -6.99 0.50
C VAL A 91 -13.02 -5.75 0.53
N LYS A 92 -12.44 -4.59 0.83
CA LYS A 92 -13.12 -3.29 0.88
C LYS A 92 -12.47 -2.32 -0.09
N GLN A 93 -13.30 -1.62 -0.87
CA GLN A 93 -12.83 -0.59 -1.78
C GLN A 93 -12.44 0.67 -1.00
N ILE A 94 -11.29 1.23 -1.37
CA ILE A 94 -10.82 2.53 -0.93
C ILE A 94 -11.25 3.55 -1.99
N TRP A 95 -11.90 4.60 -1.54
CA TRP A 95 -12.25 5.74 -2.37
C TRP A 95 -11.29 6.88 -2.08
N THR A 96 -10.61 7.34 -3.12
CA THR A 96 -9.71 8.50 -3.05
C THR A 96 -10.46 9.75 -3.49
N LEU A 97 -10.10 10.91 -2.95
CA LEU A 97 -10.70 12.20 -3.33
C LEU A 97 -10.00 12.80 -4.56
N ASP A 98 -10.70 13.62 -5.32
CA ASP A 98 -10.17 14.48 -6.39
C ASP A 98 -9.36 13.74 -7.46
N GLY A 99 -9.66 12.45 -7.65
CA GLY A 99 -8.93 11.60 -8.59
C GLY A 99 -7.49 11.29 -8.17
N LEU A 100 -7.13 11.53 -6.91
CA LEU A 100 -5.85 11.09 -6.34
C LEU A 100 -5.68 9.59 -6.53
N SER A 101 -4.48 9.16 -6.85
CA SER A 101 -4.16 7.74 -6.86
C SER A 101 -3.98 7.23 -5.42
N ILE A 102 -4.10 5.92 -5.25
CA ILE A 102 -3.83 5.25 -3.96
C ILE A 102 -2.39 5.48 -3.49
N ARG A 103 -1.46 5.86 -4.37
CA ARG A 103 -0.07 6.21 -4.02
C ARG A 103 0.07 7.56 -3.28
N GLU A 104 -0.96 8.40 -3.36
CA GLU A 104 -0.91 9.81 -2.91
C GLU A 104 -1.70 10.07 -1.62
N ILE A 105 -2.33 9.04 -1.03
CA ILE A 105 -3.19 9.20 0.15
C ILE A 105 -2.46 9.07 1.49
N ALA A 106 -1.14 8.81 1.49
CA ALA A 106 -0.35 8.80 2.71
C ALA A 106 -0.35 10.18 3.39
N LEU A 107 -0.40 10.16 4.71
CA LEU A 107 -0.16 11.34 5.55
C LEU A 107 1.25 11.30 6.08
N THR A 108 1.93 12.43 6.00
CA THR A 108 3.17 12.62 6.76
C THR A 108 2.88 12.60 8.27
N LEU A 109 3.92 12.38 9.08
CA LEU A 109 3.76 12.43 10.54
C LEU A 109 3.30 13.81 11.04
N GLU A 110 3.70 14.88 10.37
CA GLU A 110 3.28 16.25 10.69
C GLU A 110 1.78 16.41 10.42
N GLU A 111 1.32 16.06 9.22
CA GLU A 111 -0.10 16.12 8.85
C GLU A 111 -0.98 15.24 9.74
N TYR A 112 -0.49 14.06 10.13
CA TYR A 112 -1.19 13.22 11.10
C TYR A 112 -1.27 13.88 12.48
N LYS A 113 -0.22 14.59 12.93
CA LYS A 113 -0.21 15.29 14.23
C LYS A 113 -1.01 16.59 14.24
N ASP A 114 -1.27 17.17 13.07
CA ASP A 114 -2.14 18.34 12.92
C ASP A 114 -3.62 17.97 13.07
N THR A 115 -3.95 16.67 13.07
CA THR A 115 -5.25 16.16 13.51
C THR A 115 -5.34 16.09 15.03
N ASN A 116 -6.50 15.67 15.54
CA ASN A 116 -6.68 15.34 16.96
C ASN A 116 -6.11 13.96 17.35
N CYS A 117 -5.38 13.28 16.46
CA CYS A 117 -4.85 11.95 16.68
C CYS A 117 -3.50 11.96 17.40
N THR A 118 -3.19 10.86 18.11
CA THR A 118 -1.84 10.58 18.61
C THR A 118 -1.18 9.49 17.78
N ALA A 119 0.10 9.66 17.44
CA ALA A 119 0.86 8.66 16.69
C ALA A 119 1.46 7.63 17.66
N PHE A 120 1.28 6.34 17.38
CA PHE A 120 1.94 5.26 18.09
C PHE A 120 3.31 5.00 17.47
N LYS A 121 4.38 5.19 18.25
CA LYS A 121 5.75 4.90 17.78
C LYS A 121 6.01 3.39 17.83
N CYS A 122 6.34 2.81 16.69
CA CYS A 122 6.86 1.46 16.57
C CYS A 122 8.36 1.48 16.29
N THR A 123 9.05 0.40 16.64
CA THR A 123 10.46 0.20 16.26
C THR A 123 10.50 -0.85 15.15
N GLN A 124 11.10 -0.48 14.02
CA GLN A 124 11.31 -1.37 12.89
C GLN A 124 12.43 -2.38 13.18
N PRO A 125 12.55 -3.48 12.41
CA PRO A 125 13.60 -4.48 12.62
C PRO A 125 15.04 -3.94 12.58
N ASP A 126 15.27 -2.87 11.82
CA ASP A 126 16.56 -2.17 11.71
C ASP A 126 16.81 -1.14 12.85
N GLY A 127 15.87 -1.02 13.79
CA GLY A 127 15.92 -0.07 14.91
C GLY A 127 15.39 1.33 14.59
N THR A 128 15.00 1.61 13.35
CA THR A 128 14.39 2.90 12.98
C THR A 128 12.99 3.04 13.56
N ALA A 129 12.55 4.29 13.77
CA ALA A 129 11.21 4.56 14.27
C ALA A 129 10.20 4.53 13.11
N GLY A 130 9.16 3.71 13.24
CA GLY A 130 7.93 3.83 12.48
C GLY A 130 6.83 4.50 13.31
N TYR A 131 5.81 5.04 12.65
CA TYR A 131 4.66 5.63 13.32
C TYR A 131 3.37 5.07 12.74
N ASN A 132 2.47 4.61 13.61
CA ASN A 132 1.17 4.06 13.25
C ASN A 132 0.05 4.86 13.94
N ASN A 133 -1.18 4.67 13.48
CA ASN A 133 -2.35 5.20 14.17
C ASN A 133 -2.44 4.64 15.62
N ASN A 134 -2.74 5.51 16.59
CA ASN A 134 -3.05 5.12 17.97
C ASN A 134 -4.51 5.44 18.33
N LEU A 135 -5.42 4.49 18.10
CA LEU A 135 -6.84 4.60 18.46
C LEU A 135 -7.57 5.81 17.84
N CYS A 136 -7.05 6.35 16.74
CA CYS A 136 -7.71 7.47 16.08
C CYS A 136 -8.83 6.99 15.18
N THR A 137 -10.02 7.55 15.38
CA THR A 137 -11.22 7.20 14.64
C THR A 137 -11.21 7.79 13.23
N GLY A 138 -12.02 7.23 12.33
CA GLY A 138 -12.19 7.79 10.99
C GLY A 138 -12.63 9.25 11.02
N THR A 139 -13.51 9.63 11.96
CA THR A 139 -13.99 11.02 12.13
C THR A 139 -12.88 11.98 12.55
N GLU A 140 -11.99 11.58 13.47
CA GLU A 140 -10.86 12.42 13.87
C GLU A 140 -9.84 12.55 12.72
N MET A 141 -9.64 11.46 11.98
CA MET A 141 -8.81 11.45 10.78
C MET A 141 -9.38 12.32 9.65
N LEU A 142 -10.69 12.63 9.61
CA LEU A 142 -11.29 13.51 8.59
C LEU A 142 -10.61 14.88 8.49
N THR A 143 -9.99 15.34 9.58
CA THR A 143 -9.28 16.62 9.60
C THR A 143 -7.87 16.59 9.01
N GLY A 144 -7.28 15.40 8.85
CA GLY A 144 -5.93 15.24 8.31
C GLY A 144 -5.84 14.38 7.07
N VAL A 145 -6.89 13.64 6.73
CA VAL A 145 -7.02 13.06 5.39
C VAL A 145 -6.79 14.17 4.37
N LYS A 146 -6.15 13.81 3.26
CA LYS A 146 -5.98 14.71 2.10
C LYS A 146 -7.33 15.05 1.43
N SER A 147 -8.46 14.82 2.11
CA SER A 147 -9.82 14.81 1.57
C SER A 147 -10.96 15.05 2.58
N GLU A 148 -11.95 15.89 2.27
CA GLU A 148 -13.19 16.06 3.06
C GLU A 148 -14.43 15.44 2.38
N TYR A 149 -15.49 15.18 3.18
CA TYR A 149 -16.84 14.81 2.74
C TYR A 149 -17.63 16.04 2.28
N ASP A 150 -18.19 16.00 1.06
CA ASP A 150 -19.24 16.94 0.60
C ASP A 150 -20.64 16.36 0.86
N PRO A 151 -21.47 16.97 1.74
CA PRO A 151 -22.84 16.57 1.93
C PRO A 151 -23.75 17.16 0.84
N GLY A 152 -23.80 16.56 -0.35
CA GLY A 152 -24.85 16.92 -1.33
C GLY A 152 -24.79 16.27 -2.72
N ASP A 153 -25.45 15.12 -2.88
CA ASP A 153 -26.64 14.93 -3.74
C ASP A 153 -27.29 13.54 -3.49
#